data_AF-A0A2D9KSI2-F1
#
_entry.id   AF-A0A2D9KSI2-F1
#
_cell.length_a   1.000
_cell.length_b   1.000
_cell.length_c   1.000
_cell.angle_alpha   90.00
_cell.angle_beta   90.00
_cell.angle_gamma   90.00
#
_symmetry.space_group_name_H-M   'P 1'
#
loop_
_entity.id
_entity.type
_entity.pdbx_description
1 polymer ?
#
loop_
_entity_poly.entity_id
_entity_poly.type
_entity_poly.pdbx_seq_one_letter_code
_entity_poly.pdbx_strand_id
1 'polypeptide(L)'
;MQGLFAALRYETAFRQAFLLLLIAGIGSFFLEVSSVERLAMITVLLLVVMVEALNSAFECVVDRISTEPHLLSGRAKDYGSLAVLIALIIALATWLTILWPLIVRG
;
A
#
# COMPACT_ATOMS: atom_id res chain seq x y z
N MET A 1 -8.48 -10.88 -13.15
CA MET A 1 -7.08 -11.01 -13.61
C MET A 1 -6.59 -9.82 -14.43
N GLN A 2 -7.38 -9.26 -15.37
CA GLN A 2 -6.96 -8.10 -16.17
C GLN A 2 -6.52 -6.88 -15.33
N GLY A 3 -7.20 -6.61 -14.21
CA GLY A 3 -6.85 -5.49 -13.30
C GLY A 3 -5.48 -5.61 -12.63
N LEU A 4 -5.08 -6.82 -12.19
CA LEU A 4 -3.76 -7.03 -11.58
C LEU A 4 -2.63 -6.83 -12.59
N PHE A 5 -2.78 -7.37 -13.80
CA PHE A 5 -1.78 -7.20 -14.86
C PHE A 5 -1.68 -5.76 -15.34
N ALA A 6 -2.80 -5.03 -15.44
CA ALA A 6 -2.79 -3.62 -15.78
C ALA A 6 -2.07 -2.79 -14.72
N ALA A 7 -2.42 -2.97 -13.44
CA ALA A 7 -1.80 -2.25 -12.34
C ALA A 7 -0.28 -2.53 -12.26
N LEU A 8 0.16 -3.78 -12.39
CA LEU A 8 1.60 -4.11 -12.39
C LEU A 8 2.38 -3.53 -13.58
N ARG A 9 1.71 -3.36 -14.73
CA ARG A 9 2.35 -2.89 -15.97
C ARG A 9 2.41 -1.38 -16.07
N TYR A 10 1.33 -0.68 -15.71
CA TYR A 10 1.18 0.76 -15.93
C TYR A 10 1.45 1.59 -14.67
N GLU A 11 1.20 1.04 -13.48
CA GLU A 11 1.30 1.79 -12.22
C GLU A 11 2.59 1.45 -11.48
N THR A 12 3.58 2.37 -11.54
CA THR A 12 4.88 2.14 -10.90
C THR A 12 4.76 2.06 -9.37
N ALA A 13 3.91 2.90 -8.77
CA ALA A 13 3.67 2.90 -7.32
C ALA A 13 2.98 1.62 -6.86
N PHE A 14 1.98 1.13 -7.61
CA PHE A 14 1.37 -0.18 -7.37
C PHE A 14 2.40 -1.32 -7.43
N ARG A 15 3.28 -1.31 -8.43
CA ARG A 15 4.35 -2.33 -8.54
C ARG A 15 5.30 -2.30 -7.34
N GLN A 16 5.64 -1.11 -6.82
CA GLN A 16 6.45 -0.97 -5.61
C GLN A 16 5.74 -1.53 -4.37
N ALA A 17 4.47 -1.16 -4.16
CA ALA A 17 3.65 -1.66 -3.06
C ALA A 17 3.50 -3.19 -3.11
N PHE A 18 3.27 -3.74 -4.31
CA PHE A 18 3.14 -5.18 -4.50
C PHE A 18 4.46 -5.93 -4.26
N LEU A 19 5.59 -5.38 -4.73
CA LEU A 19 6.90 -5.97 -4.45
C LEU A 19 7.22 -5.93 -2.96
N LEU A 20 6.89 -4.84 -2.27
CA LEU A 20 7.03 -4.72 -0.82
C LEU A 20 6.18 -5.77 -0.11
N LEU A 21 4.92 -5.97 -0.52
CA LEU A 21 4.06 -7.04 -0.01
C LEU A 21 4.71 -8.41 -0.16
N LEU A 22 5.29 -8.72 -1.33
CA LEU A 22 5.93 -10.01 -1.55
C LEU A 22 7.17 -10.19 -0.67
N ILE A 23 8.09 -9.22 -0.69
CA ILE A 23 9.36 -9.33 0.03
C ILE A 23 9.12 -9.33 1.54
N ALA A 24 8.40 -8.34 2.06
CA ALA A 24 8.17 -8.21 3.49
C ALA A 24 7.15 -9.26 3.98
N GLY A 25 6.11 -9.56 3.22
CA GLY A 25 5.14 -10.59 3.55
C GLY A 25 5.78 -11.98 3.66
N ILE A 26 6.61 -12.38 2.68
CA ILE A 26 7.39 -13.62 2.77
C ILE A 26 8.42 -13.55 3.90
N GLY A 27 9.11 -12.41 4.03
CA GLY A 27 10.06 -12.15 5.12
C GLY A 27 9.48 -12.38 6.52
N SER A 28 8.19 -12.07 6.72
CA SER A 28 7.51 -12.25 8.01
C SER A 28 7.42 -13.71 8.48
N PHE A 29 7.53 -14.69 7.58
CA PHE A 29 7.56 -16.11 7.93
C PHE A 29 8.90 -16.56 8.52
N PHE A 30 9.97 -15.78 8.31
CA PHE A 30 11.29 -16.03 8.90
C PHE A 30 11.49 -15.33 10.25
N LEU A 31 10.48 -14.60 10.74
CA LEU A 31 10.51 -13.92 12.03
C LEU A 31 9.86 -14.78 13.12
N GLU A 32 10.47 -14.78 14.30
CA GLU A 32 9.95 -15.39 15.53
C GLU A 32 8.84 -14.54 16.16
N VAL A 33 7.71 -14.42 15.44
CA VAL A 33 6.50 -13.70 15.87
C VAL A 33 5.33 -14.66 16.01
N SER A 34 4.33 -14.26 16.80
CA SER A 34 3.07 -14.99 16.90
C SER A 34 2.30 -14.99 15.57
N SER A 35 1.39 -15.95 15.40
CA SER A 35 0.53 -16.03 14.22
C SER A 35 -0.32 -14.77 14.01
N VAL A 36 -0.76 -14.12 15.09
CA VAL A 36 -1.58 -12.90 15.02
C VAL A 36 -0.73 -11.70 14.58
N GLU A 37 0.48 -11.56 15.12
CA GLU A 37 1.43 -10.51 14.69
C GLU A 37 1.78 -10.67 13.22
N ARG A 38 2.11 -11.89 12.77
CA ARG A 38 2.38 -12.17 11.36
C ARG A 38 1.20 -11.82 10.46
N LEU A 39 -0.01 -12.21 10.86
CA LEU A 39 -1.23 -11.86 10.13
C LEU A 39 -1.42 -10.34 10.06
N ALA A 40 -1.19 -9.61 11.15
CA ALA A 40 -1.26 -8.15 11.16
C ALA A 40 -0.22 -7.53 10.20
N MET A 41 1.04 -7.98 10.23
CA MET A 41 2.11 -7.52 9.34
C MET A 41 1.77 -7.71 7.86
N ILE A 42 1.19 -8.85 7.49
CA ILE A 42 0.76 -9.12 6.11
C ILE A 42 -0.47 -8.29 5.74
N THR A 43 -1.43 -8.16 6.67
CA THR A 43 -2.69 -7.44 6.44
C THR A 43 -2.45 -5.96 6.14
N VAL A 44 -1.53 -5.30 6.86
CA VAL A 44 -1.23 -3.89 6.59
C VAL A 44 -0.50 -3.67 5.26
N LEU A 45 0.27 -4.64 4.77
CA LEU A 45 0.85 -4.58 3.43
C LEU A 45 -0.22 -4.77 2.34
N LEU A 46 -1.18 -5.67 2.56
CA LEU A 46 -2.35 -5.83 1.69
C LEU A 46 -3.20 -4.55 1.65
N LEU A 47 -3.36 -3.88 2.79
CA LEU A 47 -4.04 -2.58 2.87
C LEU A 47 -3.35 -1.53 1.99
N VAL A 48 -2.02 -1.43 2.03
CA VAL A 48 -1.26 -0.51 1.17
C VAL A 48 -1.53 -0.81 -0.31
N VAL A 49 -1.42 -2.06 -0.74
CA VAL A 49 -1.69 -2.47 -2.12
C VAL A 49 -3.14 -2.18 -2.54
N MET A 50 -4.10 -2.42 -1.64
CA MET A 50 -5.52 -2.13 -1.88
C MET A 50 -5.76 -0.63 -2.07
N VAL A 51 -5.23 0.21 -1.18
CA VAL A 51 -5.41 1.66 -1.23
C VAL A 51 -4.72 2.25 -2.46
N GLU A 52 -3.54 1.75 -2.83
CA GLU A 52 -2.85 2.15 -4.06
C GLU A 52 -3.67 1.83 -5.31
N ALA A 53 -4.25 0.63 -5.40
CA ALA A 53 -5.12 0.26 -6.51
C ALA A 53 -6.37 1.16 -6.62
N LEU A 54 -6.94 1.53 -5.47
CA LEU A 54 -8.06 2.47 -5.42
C LEU A 54 -7.63 3.87 -5.85
N ASN A 55 -6.45 4.34 -5.41
CA ASN A 55 -5.90 5.63 -5.85
C ASN A 55 -5.74 5.68 -7.37
N SER A 56 -5.08 4.68 -7.98
CA SER A 56 -4.93 4.62 -9.45
C SER A 56 -6.27 4.54 -10.18
N ALA A 57 -7.26 3.83 -9.62
CA ALA A 57 -8.61 3.80 -10.19
C ALA A 57 -9.28 5.18 -10.16
N PHE A 58 -9.14 5.92 -9.06
CA PHE A 58 -9.63 7.30 -8.98
C PHE A 58 -8.91 8.23 -9.94
N GLU A 59 -7.59 8.13 -10.06
CA GLU A 59 -6.80 8.90 -11.03
C GLU A 59 -7.27 8.64 -12.46
N CYS A 60 -7.48 7.38 -12.84
CA CYS A 60 -8.03 7.02 -14.15
C CYS A 60 -9.41 7.64 -14.42
N VAL A 61 -10.30 7.67 -13.42
CA VAL A 61 -11.63 8.29 -13.56
C VAL A 61 -11.52 9.81 -13.67
N VAL A 62 -10.70 10.44 -12.83
CA VAL A 62 -10.51 11.89 -12.83
C VAL A 62 -9.89 12.36 -14.15
N ASP A 63 -8.87 11.64 -14.65
CA ASP A 63 -8.20 11.95 -15.93
C ASP A 63 -9.12 11.73 -17.14
N ARG A 64 -10.11 10.83 -17.02
CA ARG A 64 -11.10 10.63 -18.06
C ARG A 64 -12.16 11.73 -18.12
N ILE A 65 -12.56 12.29 -16.97
CA ILE A 65 -13.65 13.28 -16.88
C ILE A 65 -13.12 14.71 -17.09
N SER A 66 -11.90 15.01 -16.63
CA SER A 66 -11.36 16.37 -16.61
C SER A 66 -10.14 16.49 -17.51
N THR A 67 -10.31 17.02 -18.72
CA THR A 67 -9.18 17.33 -19.62
C THR A 67 -8.58 18.71 -19.34
N GLU A 68 -9.31 19.62 -18.68
CA GLU A 68 -8.82 20.92 -18.23
C GLU A 68 -8.49 20.89 -16.72
N PRO A 69 -7.47 21.63 -16.27
CA PRO A 69 -7.14 21.73 -14.85
C PRO A 69 -8.30 22.32 -14.06
N HIS A 70 -8.92 21.51 -13.20
CA HIS A 70 -10.00 21.96 -12.33
C HIS A 70 -9.63 21.74 -10.85
N LEU A 71 -9.96 22.71 -9.99
CA LEU A 71 -9.62 22.69 -8.57
C LEU A 71 -10.14 21.43 -7.84
N LEU A 72 -11.33 20.96 -8.21
CA LEU A 72 -11.92 19.74 -7.62
C LEU A 72 -11.19 18.46 -8.08
N SER A 73 -10.74 18.40 -9.33
CA SER A 73 -9.97 17.27 -9.88
C SER A 73 -8.62 17.15 -9.18
N GLY A 74 -7.97 18.29 -8.91
CA GLY A 74 -6.75 18.34 -8.09
C GLY A 74 -6.97 17.78 -6.68
N ARG A 75 -7.99 18.28 -5.97
CA ARG A 75 -8.32 17.80 -4.62
C ARG A 75 -8.62 16.30 -4.55
N ALA A 76 -9.30 15.76 -5.57
CA ALA A 76 -9.59 14.33 -5.63
C ALA A 76 -8.31 13.49 -5.67
N LYS A 77 -7.32 13.90 -6.47
CA LYS A 77 -6.00 13.25 -6.54
C LYS A 77 -5.23 13.39 -5.22
N ASP A 78 -5.26 14.57 -4.61
CA ASP A 78 -4.61 14.82 -3.33
C ASP A 78 -5.16 13.92 -2.22
N TYR A 79 -6.48 13.71 -2.17
CA TYR A 79 -7.10 12.81 -1.19
C TYR A 79 -6.75 11.35 -1.42
N GLY A 80 -6.65 10.91 -2.67
CA GLY A 80 -6.19 9.57 -2.99
C GLY A 80 -4.75 9.33 -2.54
N SER A 81 -3.84 10.27 -2.84
CA SER A 81 -2.45 10.22 -2.39
C SER A 81 -2.31 10.28 -0.85
N LEU A 82 -3.16 11.07 -0.17
CA LEU A 82 -3.23 11.12 1.29
C LEU A 82 -3.64 9.77 1.88
N ALA A 83 -4.60 9.07 1.25
CA ALA A 83 -5.03 7.75 1.72
C ALA A 83 -3.87 6.73 1.63
N VAL A 84 -3.09 6.76 0.54
CA VAL A 84 -1.87 5.94 0.39
C VAL A 84 -0.87 6.24 1.50
N LEU A 85 -0.61 7.53 1.77
CA LEU A 85 0.29 7.94 2.85
C LEU A 85 -0.17 7.41 4.22
N ILE A 86 -1.47 7.50 4.53
CA ILE A 86 -2.03 6.97 5.78
C ILE A 86 -1.84 5.45 5.86
N ALA A 87 -2.09 4.72 4.77
CA ALA A 87 -1.87 3.27 4.73
C ALA A 87 -0.40 2.90 4.97
N LEU A 88 0.55 3.66 4.40
CA LEU A 88 1.98 3.49 4.64
C LEU A 88 2.38 3.76 6.09
N ILE A 89 1.81 4.79 6.72
CA ILE A 89 2.04 5.08 8.15
C ILE A 89 1.54 3.93 9.02
N ILE A 90 0.36 3.38 8.74
CA ILE A 90 -0.19 2.24 9.46
C ILE A 90 0.71 1.01 9.29
N ALA A 91 1.17 0.74 8.07
CA ALA A 91 2.09 -0.37 7.80
C ALA A 91 3.42 -0.20 8.55
N LEU A 92 4.03 0.98 8.48
CA LEU A 92 5.27 1.29 9.18
C LEU A 92 5.13 1.16 10.69
N ALA A 93 4.08 1.74 11.27
CA ALA A 93 3.83 1.67 12.71
C ALA A 93 3.68 0.21 13.18
N THR A 94 2.87 -0.58 12.47
CA THR A 94 2.64 -2.00 12.79
C THR A 94 3.94 -2.81 12.74
N TRP A 95 4.73 -2.63 11.68
CA TRP A 95 6.00 -3.32 11.52
C TRP A 95 7.03 -2.91 12.58
N LEU A 96 7.17 -1.61 12.87
CA LEU A 96 8.08 -1.14 13.92
C LEU A 96 7.67 -1.66 15.30
N THR A 97 6.38 -1.64 15.64
CA THR A 97 5.90 -2.14 16.94
C THR A 97 6.20 -3.62 17.13
N ILE A 98 6.07 -4.44 16.09
CA ILE A 98 6.31 -5.89 16.17
C ILE A 98 7.82 -6.21 16.11
N LEU A 99 8.60 -5.51 15.27
CA LEU A 99 10.03 -5.75 15.13
C LEU A 99 10.87 -5.18 16.28
N TRP A 100 10.43 -4.10 16.93
CA TRP A 100 11.21 -3.45 17.97
C TRP A 100 11.61 -4.38 19.12
N PRO A 101 10.69 -5.19 19.71
CA PRO A 101 11.06 -6.16 20.73
C PRO A 101 12.01 -7.26 20.23
N LEU A 102 11.89 -7.69 18.97
CA LEU A 102 12.77 -8.69 18.36
C LEU A 102 14.22 -8.18 18.26
N ILE A 103 14.39 -6.91 17.89
CA ILE A 103 15.72 -6.28 17.75
C ILE A 103 16.34 -6.00 19.12
N VAL A 104 15.54 -5.58 20.11
CA VAL A 104 16.06 -5.20 21.44
C VAL A 104 16.31 -6.41 22.35
N ARG A 105 15.62 -7.54 22.11
CA ARG A 105 15.78 -8.78 22.90
C ARG A 105 16.72 -9.81 22.26
N GLY A 106 17.09 -9.61 20.99
CA GLY A 106 18.01 -10.45 20.24
C GLY A 106 19.48 -10.10 20.48
#